data_AF-A0A4Y2S106-F1
#
_entry.id   AF-A0A4Y2S106-F1
#
_cell.length_a   1.000
_cell.length_b   1.000
_cell.length_c   1.000
_cell.angle_alpha   90.00
_cell.angle_beta   90.00
_cell.angle_gamma   90.00
#
_symmetry.space_group_name_H-M   'P 1'
#
loop_
_entity.id
_entity.type
_entity.pdbx_description
1 polymer ?
#
loop_
_entity_poly.entity_id
_entity_poly.type
_entity_poly.pdbx_seq_one_letter_code
_entity_poly.pdbx_strand_id
1 'polypeptide(L)' 'VQPCSEIGCGSWSDELDATTSDGMADPPENIEMRCFHDNTQNINYVVVTWDEPKNIRGTVQAYN' A
#
# COMPACT_ATOMS: atom_id res chain seq x y z
N VAL A 1 2.37 -18.55 -22.90
CA VAL A 1 1.94 -19.97 -22.74
C VAL A 1 1.94 -20.66 -24.10
N GLN A 2 2.15 -21.97 -24.20
CA GLN A 2 2.03 -22.69 -25.48
C GLN A 2 1.19 -23.95 -25.29
N PRO A 3 0.41 -24.38 -26.29
CA PRO A 3 -0.29 -25.64 -26.21
C PRO A 3 0.71 -26.79 -26.40
N CYS A 4 0.54 -27.86 -25.65
CA CYS A 4 1.31 -29.09 -25.81
C CYS A 4 0.38 -30.30 -25.88
N SER A 5 0.79 -31.27 -26.69
CA SER A 5 0.14 -32.57 -26.88
C SER A 5 1.18 -33.69 -26.82
N GLU A 6 0.74 -34.95 -26.82
CA GLU A 6 1.64 -36.12 -26.79
C GLU A 6 2.62 -36.19 -27.97
N ILE A 7 2.32 -35.49 -29.08
CA ILE A 7 3.16 -35.46 -30.28
C ILE A 7 4.00 -34.19 -30.41
N GLY A 8 3.92 -33.26 -29.45
CA GLY A 8 4.71 -32.03 -29.44
C GLY A 8 3.94 -30.79 -29.01
N CYS A 9 4.66 -29.67 -28.94
CA CYS A 9 4.12 -28.36 -28.56
C CYS A 9 3.99 -27.41 -29.75
N GLY A 10 2.95 -26.57 -29.72
CA GLY A 10 2.69 -25.52 -30.69
C GLY A 10 3.43 -24.22 -30.37
N SER A 11 3.09 -23.14 -31.08
CA SER A 11 3.73 -21.84 -30.88
C SER A 11 3.46 -21.25 -29.49
N TRP A 12 4.41 -20.43 -29.03
CA TRP A 12 4.21 -19.58 -27.86
C TRP A 12 3.14 -18.53 -28.11
N SER A 13 2.34 -18.25 -27.08
CA SER A 13 1.45 -17.10 -27.03
C SER A 13 2.26 -15.81 -26.92
N ASP A 14 1.57 -14.71 -27.20
CA ASP A 14 2.08 -13.38 -26.94
C ASP A 14 2.35 -13.17 -25.44
N GLU A 15 3.23 -12.20 -25.16
CA GLU A 15 3.50 -11.72 -23.81
C GLU A 15 2.26 -10.99 -23.27
N LEU A 16 1.95 -11.22 -21.99
CA LEU A 16 0.86 -10.57 -21.30
C LEU A 16 1.44 -9.72 -20.17
N ASP A 17 1.18 -8.42 -20.24
CA ASP A 17 1.36 -7.52 -19.11
C ASP A 17 0.03 -7.41 -18.34
N ALA A 18 0.07 -7.78 -17.07
CA ALA A 18 -1.12 -7.82 -16.22
C ALA A 18 -0.76 -7.41 -14.79
N THR A 19 -1.66 -6.66 -14.16
CA THR A 19 -1.54 -6.24 -12.77
C THR A 19 -2.45 -7.10 -11.90
N THR A 20 -1.99 -7.46 -10.70
CA THR A 20 -2.82 -8.17 -9.71
C THR A 20 -3.76 -7.20 -9.01
N SER A 21 -4.87 -7.69 -8.46
CA SER A 21 -5.75 -6.88 -7.62
C SER A 21 -5.01 -6.32 -6.40
N ASP A 22 -5.45 -5.14 -5.94
CA ASP A 22 -4.96 -4.50 -4.73
C ASP A 22 -5.16 -5.41 -3.50
N GLY A 23 -4.21 -5.34 -2.57
CA GLY A 23 -4.22 -6.03 -1.29
C GLY A 23 -4.39 -5.06 -0.12
N MET A 24 -4.42 -5.63 1.09
CA MET A 24 -4.44 -4.82 2.32
C MET A 24 -3.06 -4.20 2.55
N ALA A 25 -3.00 -2.89 2.76
CA ALA A 25 -1.78 -2.20 3.12
C ALA A 25 -1.26 -2.68 4.49
N ASP A 26 0.06 -2.69 4.65
CA ASP A 26 0.67 -2.87 5.96
C ASP A 26 0.33 -1.68 6.89
N PRO A 27 0.58 -1.77 8.21
CA PRO A 27 0.41 -0.63 9.11
C PRO A 27 1.36 0.54 8.76
N PRO A 28 0.97 1.81 9.04
CA PRO A 28 1.87 2.96 8.99
C PRO A 28 3.08 2.78 9.91
N GLU A 29 4.22 3.35 9.53
CA GLU A 29 5.46 3.26 10.31
C GLU A 29 5.71 4.54 11.12
N ASN A 30 6.60 4.46 12.12
CA ASN A 30 7.10 5.61 12.88
C ASN A 30 6.03 6.56 13.46
N ILE A 31 4.99 5.98 14.06
CA ILE A 31 3.91 6.74 14.69
C ILE A 31 4.49 7.55 15.87
N GLU A 32 4.34 8.87 15.81
CA GLU A 32 4.74 9.80 16.86
C GLU A 32 3.54 10.64 17.31
N MET A 33 3.41 10.80 18.63
CA MET A 33 2.39 11.63 19.26
C MET A 33 3.05 12.71 20.10
N ARG A 34 2.65 13.96 19.89
CA ARG A 34 3.10 15.10 20.69
C ARG A 34 1.91 15.90 21.21
N CYS A 35 1.91 16.15 22.51
CA CYS A 35 0.87 16.92 23.18
C CYS A 35 1.34 18.33 23.45
N PHE A 36 0.47 19.31 23.20
CA PHE A 36 0.77 20.72 23.38
C PHE A 36 -0.34 21.42 24.13
N HIS A 37 0.06 22.37 24.97
CA HIS A 37 -0.82 23.36 25.58
C HIS A 37 -0.39 24.74 25.11
N ASP A 38 -1.30 25.46 24.44
CA ASP A 38 -1.09 26.85 24.05
C ASP A 38 -1.68 27.75 25.14
N ASN A 39 -0.81 28.36 25.95
CA ASN A 39 -1.19 29.28 27.02
C ASN A 39 -1.89 30.56 26.51
N THR A 40 -1.56 31.02 25.30
CA THR A 40 -2.13 32.26 24.73
C THR A 40 -3.57 32.04 24.28
N GLN A 41 -3.84 30.89 23.67
CA GLN A 41 -5.19 30.52 23.22
C GLN A 41 -5.96 29.73 24.29
N ASN A 42 -5.29 29.30 25.36
CA ASN A 42 -5.78 28.39 26.41
C ASN A 42 -6.43 27.12 25.82
N ILE A 43 -5.77 26.53 24.82
CA ILE A 43 -6.22 25.30 24.16
C ILE A 43 -5.21 24.18 24.36
N ASN A 44 -5.72 22.95 24.36
CA ASN A 44 -4.92 21.74 24.30
C ASN A 44 -5.11 21.10 22.92
N TYR A 45 -4.02 20.69 22.30
CA TYR A 45 -4.08 19.93 21.05
C TYR A 45 -3.00 18.86 21.01
N VAL A 46 -3.25 17.84 20.19
CA VAL A 46 -2.33 16.73 19.96
C VAL A 46 -1.97 16.72 18.49
N VAL A 47 -0.69 16.59 18.19
CA VAL A 47 -0.18 16.37 16.84
C VAL A 47 0.23 14.91 16.75
N VAL A 48 -0.34 14.20 15.78
CA VAL A 48 -0.02 12.80 15.47
C VAL A 48 0.59 12.77 14.08
N THR A 49 1.75 12.13 13.94
CA THR A 49 2.46 11.97 12.66
C THR A 49 2.86 10.51 12.45
N TRP A 50 2.95 10.09 11.20
CA TRP A 50 3.33 8.73 10.81
C TRP A 50 3.91 8.75 9.40
N ASP A 51 4.66 7.70 9.07
CA ASP A 51 5.16 7.42 7.71
C ASP A 51 4.22 6.46 6.98
N GLU A 52 4.27 6.48 5.65
CA GLU A 52 3.48 5.57 4.81
C GLU A 52 3.83 4.10 5.08
N PRO A 53 2.86 3.16 4.91
CA PRO A 53 3.16 1.74 5.00
C PRO A 53 4.27 1.33 4.05
N LYS A 54 5.22 0.55 4.55
CA LYS A 54 6.31 0.00 3.74
C LYS A 54 5.81 -0.79 2.52
N ASN A 55 4.70 -1.51 2.68
CA ASN A 55 4.00 -2.18 1.58
C ASN A 55 2.55 -1.70 1.49
N ILE A 56 2.27 -0.78 0.57
CA ILE A 56 0.92 -0.24 0.35
C ILE A 56 0.00 -1.27 -0.34
N ARG A 57 0.56 -2.13 -1.19
CA ARG A 57 -0.18 -3.16 -1.97
C ARG A 57 -1.36 -2.60 -2.78
N GLY A 58 -1.21 -1.41 -3.34
CA GLY A 58 -2.26 -0.71 -4.06
C GLY A 58 -2.05 0.80 -3.93
N THR A 59 -3.14 1.55 -3.75
CA THR A 59 -3.10 2.99 -3.48
C THR A 59 -3.76 3.32 -2.13
N VAL A 60 -3.09 4.09 -1.27
CA VAL A 60 -3.67 4.56 -0.01
C VAL A 60 -4.81 5.54 -0.32
N GLN A 61 -6.01 5.24 0.18
CA GLN A 61 -7.18 6.11 0.01
C GLN A 61 -7.47 6.97 1.25
N ALA A 62 -7.17 6.45 2.45
CA ALA A 62 -7.45 7.12 3.72
C ALA A 62 -6.63 6.52 4.88
N TYR A 63 -6.54 7.28 5.97
CA TYR A 63 -6.07 6.85 7.30
C TYR A 63 -7.20 7.05 8.31
N ASN A 64 -7.25 6.23 9.35
CA ASN A 64 -8.26 6.27 10.43
C ASN A 64 -7.58 6.34 11.79
#